data_AF-A0A7X4GL40-F1
#
_entry.id   AF-A0A7X4GL40-F1
#
_cell.length_a   1.000
_cell.length_b   1.000
_cell.length_c   1.000
_cell.angle_alpha   90.00
_cell.angle_beta   90.00
_cell.angle_gamma   90.00
#
_symmetry.space_group_name_H-M   'P 1'
#
loop_
_entity.id
_entity.type
_entity.pdbx_description
1 polymer ?
#
loop_
_entity_poly.entity_id
_entity_poly.type
_entity_poly.pdbx_seq_one_letter_code
_entity_poly.pdbx_strand_id
1 'polypeptide(L)' 'MQKFVNPGDTVSFDSDAGKKIGTVDSIVTDITNGAKVATVRLPCGGTTALPINHLRQEANQ' A
#
# COMPACT_ATOMS: atom_id res chain seq x y z
N MET A 1 18.22 3.65 4.70
CA MET A 1 17.67 3.38 3.36
C MET A 1 16.15 3.41 3.45
N GLN A 2 15.46 4.28 2.70
CA GLN A 2 14.01 4.21 2.58
C GLN A 2 13.67 2.88 1.90
N LYS A 3 12.89 2.03 2.58
CA LYS A 3 12.32 0.85 1.94
C LYS A 3 11.29 1.34 0.92
N PHE A 4 11.58 1.09 -0.37
CA PHE A 4 10.69 1.46 -1.45
C PHE A 4 9.57 0.43 -1.53
N VAL A 5 8.32 0.89 -1.50
CA VAL A 5 7.14 0.07 -1.73
C VAL A 5 6.92 -0.02 -3.24
N ASN A 6 6.81 -1.24 -3.76
CA ASN A 6 6.63 -1.56 -5.17
C ASN A 6 5.42 -2.48 -5.36
N PRO A 7 4.86 -2.55 -6.59
CA PRO A 7 3.88 -3.59 -6.92
C PRO A 7 4.42 -4.99 -6.61
N GLY A 8 3.59 -5.83 -6.00
CA GLY A 8 3.95 -7.17 -5.51
C GLY A 8 4.43 -7.21 -4.05
N ASP A 9 4.76 -6.06 -3.44
CA ASP A 9 5.18 -6.04 -2.04
C ASP A 9 4.02 -6.33 -1.08
N THR A 10 4.31 -7.11 -0.05
CA THR A 10 3.44 -7.23 1.12
C THR A 10 3.63 -6.00 2.00
N VAL A 11 2.53 -5.30 2.28
CA VAL A 11 2.52 -4.07 3.06
C VAL A 11 1.50 -4.15 4.18
N SER A 12 1.74 -3.34 5.21
CA SER A 12 0.76 -3.07 6.24
C SER A 12 0.41 -1.58 6.31
N PHE A 13 -0.78 -1.29 6.80
CA PHE A 13 -1.30 0.06 6.98
C PHE A 13 -2.38 0.09 8.05
N ASP A 14 -2.59 1.26 8.65
CA ASP A 14 -3.64 1.47 9.64
C ASP A 14 -4.98 1.78 8.97
N SER A 15 -6.06 1.21 9.51
CA SER A 15 -7.44 1.47 9.11
C SER A 15 -8.33 1.63 10.36
N ASP A 16 -9.57 2.09 10.19
CA ASP A 16 -10.52 2.20 11.30
C ASP A 16 -10.79 0.86 12.00
N ALA A 17 -10.66 -0.25 11.26
CA ALA A 17 -10.78 -1.61 11.79
C ALA A 17 -9.45 -2.19 12.30
N GLY A 18 -8.46 -1.33 12.58
CA GLY A 18 -7.12 -1.69 13.01
C GLY A 18 -6.12 -1.92 11.86
N LYS A 19 -4.93 -2.40 12.21
CA LYS A 19 -3.84 -2.69 11.25
C LYS A 19 -4.30 -3.73 10.23
N LYS A 20 -4.14 -3.43 8.95
CA LYS A 20 -4.40 -4.34 7.83
C LYS A 20 -3.10 -4.72 7.15
N ILE A 21 -3.12 -5.87 6.49
CA ILE A 21 -2.03 -6.38 5.65
C ILE A 21 -2.63 -6.69 4.29
N GLY A 22 -1.89 -6.36 3.23
CA GLY A 22 -2.25 -6.69 1.86
C GLY A 22 -1.05 -6.64 0.95
N THR A 23 -1.30 -6.85 -0.34
CA THR A 23 -0.26 -6.83 -1.38
C THR A 23 -0.51 -5.65 -2.30
N VAL A 24 0.55 -4.91 -2.64
CA VAL A 24 0.44 -3.80 -3.59
C VAL A 24 0.15 -4.36 -4.98
N ASP A 25 -0.97 -3.96 -5.56
CA ASP A 25 -1.37 -4.34 -6.91
C ASP A 25 -0.79 -3.36 -7.94
N SER A 26 -0.93 -2.06 -7.69
CA SER A 26 -0.50 -1.00 -8.61
C SER A 26 -0.16 0.28 -7.86
N ILE A 27 0.69 1.11 -8.46
CA ILE A 27 1.05 2.44 -7.94
C ILE A 27 0.84 3.44 -9.07
N VAL A 28 0.05 4.47 -8.81
CA VAL A 28 -0.22 5.56 -9.74
C VAL A 28 0.17 6.90 -9.12
N THR A 29 0.43 7.89 -9.97
CA THR A 29 0.64 9.28 -9.51
C THR A 29 -0.67 10.03 -9.70
N ASP A 30 -1.20 10.59 -8.62
CA ASP A 30 -2.32 11.53 -8.68
C ASP A 30 -1.84 12.81 -9.36
N ILE A 31 -2.45 13.15 -10.51
CA ILE A 31 -2.05 14.29 -11.33
C ILE A 31 -2.42 15.64 -10.70
N THR A 32 -3.32 15.64 -9.71
CA THR A 32 -3.83 16.86 -9.07
C THR A 32 -2.84 17.42 -8.05
N ASN A 33 -2.11 16.54 -7.36
CA ASN A 33 -1.20 16.92 -6.26
C ASN A 33 0.19 16.27 -6.36
N GLY A 34 0.43 15.41 -7.36
CA GLY A 34 1.69 14.70 -7.56
C GLY A 34 1.93 13.54 -6.58
N ALA A 35 0.95 13.18 -5.74
CA ALA A 35 1.09 12.13 -4.74
C ALA A 35 1.11 10.74 -5.38
N LYS A 36 1.97 9.86 -4.88
CA LYS A 36 1.95 8.43 -5.26
C LYS A 36 0.90 7.71 -4.43
N VAL A 37 -0.08 7.12 -5.10
CA VAL A 37 -1.17 6.35 -4.51
C VAL A 37 -0.99 4.89 -4.91
N ALA A 38 -1.02 4.01 -3.92
CA ALA A 38 -0.91 2.57 -4.11
C ALA A 38 -2.28 1.90 -3.92
N THR A 39 -2.65 1.04 -4.86
CA THR A 39 -3.78 0.12 -4.71
C THR A 39 -3.27 -1.13 -4.02
N VAL A 40 -3.85 -1.46 -2.87
CA VAL A 40 -3.50 -2.64 -2.08
C VAL A 40 -4.65 -3.64 -2.13
N ARG A 41 -4.36 -4.86 -2.57
CA ARG A 41 -5.28 -6.00 -2.52
C ARG A 41 -5.22 -6.64 -1.14
N LEU A 42 -6.38 -6.76 -0.51
CA LEU A 42 -6.57 -7.40 0.79
C LEU A 42 -6.80 -8.91 0.61
N PRO A 43 -6.40 -9.75 1.59
CA PRO A 43 -6.66 -11.19 1.56
C PRO A 43 -8.14 -11.57 1.47
N CYS A 44 -9.04 -10.68 1.92
CA CYS A 44 -10.50 -10.87 1.81
C CYS A 44 -11.05 -10.59 0.40
N GLY A 45 -10.20 -10.28 -0.59
CA GLY A 45 -10.60 -10.03 -1.97
C GLY A 45 -10.95 -8.57 -2.29
N GLY A 46 -11.01 -7.69 -1.28
CA GLY A 46 -11.19 -6.25 -1.48
C GLY A 46 -9.91 -5.54 -1.90
N THR A 47 -10.04 -4.33 -2.46
CA THR A 47 -8.91 -3.44 -2.73
C THR A 47 -9.11 -2.12 -2.00
N THR A 48 -8.02 -1.50 -1.54
CA THR A 48 -8.04 -0.15 -0.99
C THR A 48 -6.95 0.70 -1.64
N ALA A 49 -7.23 1.97 -1.90
CA ALA A 49 -6.27 2.92 -2.44
C ALA A 49 -5.79 3.84 -1.33
N LEU A 50 -4.47 3.89 -1.12
CA LEU A 50 -3.87 4.68 -0.05
C LEU A 50 -2.60 5.37 -0.55
N PRO A 51 -2.28 6.57 -0.04
CA PRO A 51 -0.98 7.18 -0.26
C PRO A 51 0.17 6.23 0.10
N ILE A 52 1.20 6.14 -0.74
CA ILE A 52 2.30 5.19 -0.54
C ILE A 52 3.06 5.41 0.78
N ASN A 53 3.07 6.64 1.28
CA ASN A 53 3.67 7.01 2.56
C ASN A 53 2.88 6.52 3.78
N HIS A 54 1.63 6.05 3.60
CA HIS A 54 0.85 5.39 4.65
C HIS A 54 1.11 3.88 4.71
N LEU A 55 1.88 3.34 3.75
CA LEU A 55 2.20 1.93 3.69
C LEU A 55 3.55 1.65 4.38
N ARG A 56 3.61 0.53 5.08
CA ARG A 56 4.84 -0.03 5.65
C ARG A 56 5.13 -1.36 4.96
N GLN A 57 6.27 -1.47 4.29
CA GLN A 57 6.71 -2.74 3.70
C GLN A 57 7.02 -3.73 4.83
N GLU A 58 6.29 -4.82 4.88
CA GLU A 58 6.60 -5.95 5.76
C GLU A 58 7.73 -6.72 5.07
N ALA A 59 8.84 -6.99 5.78
CA ALA A 59 9.90 -7.79 5.21
C ALA A 59 9.36 -9.22 5.01
N ASN A 60 9.38 -9.74 3.79
CA ASN A 60 9.41 -11.19 3.60
C ASN A 60 10.73 -11.66 4.25
N GLN A 61 10.64 -12.19 5.46
CA GLN A 61 11.76 -12.89 6.11
C GLN A 61 11.92 -14.28 5.52
#